data_AF-A0A3C2C094-F1
#
_entry.id   AF-A0A3C2C094-F1
#
_cell.length_a   1.000
_cell.length_b   1.000
_cell.length_c   1.000
_cell.angle_alpha   90.00
_cell.angle_beta   90.00
_cell.angle_gamma   90.00
#
_symmetry.space_group_name_H-M   'P 1'
#
loop_
_entity.id
_entity.type
_entity.pdbx_description
1 polymer ?
#
loop_
_entity_poly.entity_id
_entity_poly.type
_entity_poly.pdbx_seq_one_letter_code
_entity_poly.pdbx_strand_id
1 'polypeptide(L)' 'CGDECPYFPGKRYEDWVLEDPAGQGVDAVRPIRDAIKTRIEGLIESLIPVPN' A
#
# COMPACT_ATOMS: atom_id res chain seq x y z
N CYS A 1 2.36 -6.45 11.82
CA CYS A 1 1.75 -5.09 11.81
C CYS A 1 0.30 -5.31 12.16
N GLY A 2 -0.14 -4.96 13.37
CA GLY A 2 -1.41 -5.45 13.90
C GLY A 2 -1.74 -4.82 15.24
N ASP A 3 -1.99 -3.52 15.21
CA ASP A 3 -2.72 -2.83 16.27
C ASP A 3 -3.80 -2.01 15.53
N GLU A 4 -5.07 -2.35 15.73
CA GLU A 4 -6.20 -1.68 15.07
C GLU A 4 -6.11 -0.17 15.32
N CYS A 5 -5.85 0.58 14.25
CA CYS A 5 -5.95 2.03 14.30
C CYS A 5 -7.42 2.43 14.52
N PRO A 6 -7.72 3.38 15.42
CA PRO A 6 -9.10 3.82 15.64
C PRO A 6 -9.72 4.34 14.33
N TYR A 7 -10.97 3.96 14.08
CA TYR A 7 -11.72 4.40 12.91
C TYR A 7 -12.19 5.85 13.08
N PHE A 8 -11.88 6.69 12.08
CA PHE A 8 -12.25 8.09 12.00
C PHE A 8 -13.17 8.35 10.80
N PRO A 9 -14.36 8.94 11.01
CA PRO A 9 -15.28 9.22 9.91
C PRO A 9 -14.70 10.25 8.93
N GLY A 10 -15.02 10.09 7.65
CA GLY A 10 -14.55 10.98 6.57
C GLY A 10 -13.11 10.71 6.10
N LYS A 11 -12.46 9.65 6.59
CA LYS A 11 -11.16 9.19 6.08
C LYS A 11 -11.35 8.03 5.11
N ARG A 12 -10.55 8.01 4.03
CA ARG A 12 -10.39 6.83 3.17
C ARG A 12 -9.32 5.94 3.79
N TYR A 13 -9.72 4.73 4.15
CA TYR A 13 -8.82 3.69 4.64
C TYR A 13 -8.53 2.70 3.50
N GLU A 14 -7.26 2.38 3.29
CA GLU A 14 -6.80 1.38 2.34
C GLU A 14 -6.11 0.27 3.12
N ASP A 15 -6.58 -0.97 2.97
CA ASP A 15 -5.95 -2.15 3.55
C ASP A 15 -5.42 -3.03 2.43
N TRP A 16 -4.09 -3.19 2.37
CA TRP A 16 -3.42 -3.96 1.35
C TRP A 16 -2.86 -5.23 1.95
N VAL A 17 -3.48 -6.36 1.60
CA VAL A 17 -2.96 -7.68 1.94
C VAL A 17 -1.67 -7.92 1.14
N LEU A 18 -0.56 -8.07 1.87
CA LEU A 18 0.78 -8.28 1.32
C LEU A 18 1.44 -9.44 2.08
N GLU A 19 2.25 -10.21 1.37
CA GLU A 19 3.08 -11.25 2.00
C GLU A 19 4.18 -10.61 2.87
N ASP A 20 4.51 -11.24 3.99
CA ASP A 20 5.57 -10.77 4.88
C ASP A 20 6.95 -11.11 4.31
N PRO A 21 7.79 -10.11 3.96
CA PRO A 21 9.12 -10.35 3.43
C PRO A 21 10.14 -10.79 4.50
N ALA A 22 9.79 -10.75 5.79
CA ALA A 22 10.72 -11.04 6.87
C ALA A 22 11.30 -12.46 6.76
N GLY A 23 12.63 -12.57 6.81
CA GLY A 23 13.34 -13.84 6.70
C GLY A 23 13.42 -14.42 5.27
N GLN A 24 12.86 -13.75 4.26
CA GLN A 24 12.95 -14.18 2.87
C GLN A 24 14.18 -13.60 2.15
N GLY A 25 14.59 -14.28 1.08
CA GLY A 25 15.65 -13.81 0.19
C GLY A 25 15.20 -12.66 -0.71
N VAL A 26 16.16 -11.90 -1.24
CA VAL A 26 15.91 -10.71 -2.09
C VAL A 26 14.98 -11.00 -3.27
N ASP A 27 15.07 -12.19 -3.87
CA ASP A 27 14.23 -12.55 -5.01
C ASP A 27 12.74 -12.65 -4.67
N ALA A 28 12.40 -13.01 -3.43
CA ALA A 28 11.03 -13.01 -2.95
C ALA A 28 10.56 -11.62 -2.49
N VAL A 29 11.49 -10.79 -1.98
CA VAL A 29 11.18 -9.42 -1.56
C VAL A 29 10.88 -8.48 -2.74
N ARG A 30 11.60 -8.64 -3.86
CA ARG A 30 11.42 -7.80 -5.07
C ARG A 30 9.99 -7.73 -5.58
N PRO A 31 9.27 -8.85 -5.82
CA PRO A 31 7.89 -8.78 -6.30
C PRO A 31 6.95 -8.13 -5.28
N ILE A 32 7.16 -8.34 -3.97
CA ILE A 32 6.36 -7.67 -2.91
C ILE A 32 6.54 -6.15 -2.99
N ARG A 33 7.78 -5.68 -3.09
CA ARG A 33 8.10 -4.25 -3.27
C ARG A 33 7.48 -3.68 -4.53
N ASP A 34 7.55 -4.38 -5.65
CA ASP A 34 7.05 -3.89 -6.94
C ASP A 34 5.51 -3.82 -6.95
N ALA A 35 4.87 -4.75 -6.25
CA ALA A 35 3.43 -4.71 -6.02
C ALA A 35 3.03 -3.53 -5.12
N ILE A 36 3.83 -3.17 -4.10
CA ILE A 36 3.61 -1.95 -3.30
C ILE A 36 3.78 -0.70 -4.15
N LYS A 37 4.84 -0.63 -4.97
CA LYS A 37 5.11 0.50 -5.86
C LYS A 37 3.91 0.81 -6.77
N THR A 38 3.39 -0.22 -7.45
CA THR A 38 2.25 -0.08 -8.36
C THR A 38 1.01 0.48 -7.66
N ARG A 39 0.73 0.03 -6.43
CA ARG A 39 -0.40 0.53 -5.63
C ARG A 39 -0.21 1.98 -5.22
N ILE A 40 1.02 2.38 -4.85
CA ILE A 40 1.35 3.76 -4.51
C ILE A 40 1.16 4.68 -5.74
N GLU A 41 1.62 4.26 -6.92
CA GLU A 41 1.46 5.03 -8.15
C GLU A 41 -0.03 5.28 -8.45
N GLY A 42 -0.86 4.25 -8.43
CA GLY A 42 -2.30 4.41 -8.60
C GLY A 42 -2.97 5.23 -7.50
N LEU A 43 -2.49 5.13 -6.25
CA LEU A 43 -2.96 5.96 -5.15
C LEU A 43 -2.68 7.45 -5.42
N ILE A 44 -1.46 7.79 -5.85
CA ILE A 44 -1.08 9.15 -6.19
C ILE A 44 -1.97 9.71 -7.30
N GLU A 45 -2.18 8.94 -8.37
CA GLU A 45 -3.08 9.33 -9.47
C GLU A 45 -4.50 9.60 -8.96
N SER A 46 -5.01 8.80 -8.02
CA SER A 46 -6.34 8.99 -7.43
C SER A 46 -6.48 10.22 -6.53
N LEU A 47 -5.36 10.75 -6.02
CA LEU A 47 -5.34 11.87 -5.07
C LEU A 47 -5.07 13.20 -5.74
N ILE A 48 -4.43 13.19 -6.92
CA ILE A 48 -4.15 14.41 -7.67
C ILE A 48 -5.41 14.78 -8.47
N PRO A 49 -5.96 16.00 -8.30
CA PRO A 49 -7.04 16.47 -9.16
C PRO A 49 -6.57 16.51 -10.61
N VAL A 50 -7.35 15.96 -11.53
CA VAL A 50 -7.08 16.10 -12.96
C VAL A 50 -7.12 17.59 -13.29
N PRO A 51 -6.02 18.19 -13.80
CA PRO A 51 -6.02 19.61 -14.12
C PRO A 51 -7.06 19.90 -15.21
N ASN A 52 -7.86 20.96 -15.01
CA ASN A 52 -8.89 21.42 -15.95
C ASN A 52 -8.27 22.01 -17.23
#